data_AF-A0A6V7JFJ5-F1
#
_entry.id   AF-A0A6V7JFJ5-F1
#
_cell.length_a   1.000
_cell.length_b   1.000
_cell.length_c   1.000
_cell.angle_alpha   90.00
_cell.angle_beta   90.00
_cell.angle_gamma   90.00
#
_symmetry.space_group_name_H-M   'P 1'
#
loop_
_entity.id
_entity.type
_entity.pdbx_description
1 polymer ?
#
loop_
_entity_poly.entity_id
_entity_poly.type
_entity_poly.pdbx_seq_one_letter_code
_entity_poly.pdbx_strand_id
1 'polypeptide(L)' 'ELIEKRCQLMKSFNEFRDKRIQDWNSQKKRRLELRCGIDTDTLDSDTKNVEEEEVEFFVKEESFIIDDK' A
#
# COMPACT_ATOMS: atom_id res chain seq x y z
N GLU A 1 37.66 2.97 -10.15
CA GLU A 1 36.85 4.17 -10.44
C GLU A 1 35.33 3.97 -10.52
N LEU A 2 34.74 3.35 -11.56
CA LEU A 2 33.26 3.34 -11.69
C LEU A 2 32.53 2.52 -10.61
N ILE A 3 33.10 1.36 -10.24
CA ILE A 3 32.53 0.50 -9.20
C ILE A 3 32.58 1.19 -7.84
N GLU A 4 33.69 1.88 -7.52
CA GLU A 4 33.82 2.64 -6.27
C GLU A 4 32.79 3.76 -6.18
N LYS A 5 32.54 4.49 -7.28
CA LYS A 5 31.49 5.52 -7.35
C LYS A 5 30.10 4.92 -7.09
N ARG A 6 29.79 3.75 -7.66
CA ARG A 6 28.51 3.04 -7.39
C ARG A 6 28.40 2.59 -5.94
N CYS A 7 29.48 2.04 -5.37
CA CYS A 7 29.51 1.63 -3.96
C CYS A 7 29.33 2.84 -3.02
N GLN A 8 29.96 3.97 -3.31
CA GLN A 8 29.79 5.20 -2.53
C GLN A 8 28.35 5.72 -2.61
N LEU A 9 27.76 5.75 -3.81
CA LEU A 9 26.38 6.18 -3.97
C LEU A 9 25.41 5.27 -3.19
N MET A 10 25.60 3.95 -3.27
CA MET A 10 24.80 2.98 -2.52
C MET A 10 24.93 3.20 -0.99
N LYS A 11 26.14 3.44 -0.50
CA LYS A 11 26.37 3.74 0.93
C LYS A 11 25.66 5.02 1.35
N SER A 12 25.83 6.11 0.60
CA SER A 12 25.15 7.39 0.91
C SER A 12 23.64 7.27 0.90
N PHE A 13 23.08 6.46 -0.02
CA PHE A 13 21.65 6.22 -0.09
C PHE A 13 21.16 5.42 1.11
N ASN A 14 21.87 4.36 1.49
CA ASN A 14 21.53 3.56 2.65
C ASN A 14 21.61 4.38 3.95
N GLU A 15 22.68 5.16 4.14
CA GLU A 15 22.81 6.07 5.30
C GLU A 15 21.67 7.08 5.38
N PHE A 16 21.31 7.69 4.24
CA PHE A 16 20.16 8.59 4.17
C PHE A 16 18.86 7.87 4.53
N ARG A 17 18.62 6.69 3.95
CA ARG A 17 17.42 5.88 4.19
C ARG A 17 17.29 5.51 5.66
N ASP A 18 18.37 5.03 6.27
CA ASP A 18 18.39 4.61 7.67
C ASP A 18 18.11 5.80 8.60
N LYS A 19 18.73 6.95 8.33
CA LYS A 19 18.44 8.19 9.07
C LYS A 19 16.97 8.57 8.97
N ARG A 20 16.38 8.54 7.77
CA ARG A 20 14.96 8.87 7.57
C ARG A 20 14.03 7.89 8.28
N ILE A 21 14.36 6.60 8.28
CA ILE A 21 13.60 5.57 9.02
C ILE A 21 13.68 5.83 10.52
N GLN A 22 14.86 6.15 11.06
CA GLN A 22 15.02 6.49 12.48
C GLN A 22 14.25 7.76 12.86
N ASP A 23 14.35 8.81 12.05
CA ASP A 23 13.59 10.06 12.23
C ASP A 23 12.08 9.79 12.19
N TRP A 24 11.61 8.96 11.26
CA TRP A 24 10.21 8.56 11.17
C TRP A 24 9.76 7.77 12.40
N ASN A 25 10.54 6.78 12.84
CA ASN A 25 10.19 5.96 13.99
C ASN A 25 10.17 6.77 15.29
N SER A 26 11.14 7.67 15.49
CA SER A 26 11.20 8.53 16.68
C SER A 26 9.99 9.49 16.77
N GLN A 27 9.48 9.94 15.61
CA GLN A 27 8.31 10.81 15.53
C GLN A 27 6.97 10.07 15.61
N LYS A 28 6.95 8.72 15.66
CA LYS A 28 5.70 7.93 15.65
C LYS A 28 4.73 8.36 16.75
N LYS A 29 5.22 8.54 17.98
CA LYS A 29 4.40 9.00 19.10
C LYS A 29 3.72 10.34 18.80
N ARG A 30 4.47 11.31 18.27
CA ARG A 30 3.94 12.63 17.94
C ARG A 30 2.91 12.56 16.80
N ARG A 31 3.15 11.73 15.77
CA ARG A 31 2.18 11.53 14.69
C ARG A 31 0.86 10.93 15.20
N LEU A 32 0.92 9.95 16.09
CA LEU A 32 -0.27 9.37 16.71
C LEU A 32 -1.06 10.41 17.50
N GLU A 33 -0.38 11.22 18.33
CA GLU A 33 -1.02 12.32 19.07
C GLU A 33 -1.73 13.32 18.13
N LEU A 34 -1.10 13.67 17.01
CA LEU A 34 -1.67 14.59 16.01
C LEU A 34 -2.83 13.98 15.22
N ARG A 35 -2.95 12.65 15.21
CA ARG A 35 -4.01 11.90 14.51
C ARG A 35 -5.04 11.32 15.48
N CYS A 36 -5.21 11.91 16.66
CA CYS A 36 -6.18 11.47 17.65
C CYS A 36 -6.03 9.98 18.05
N GLY A 37 -4.80 9.45 18.02
CA GLY A 37 -4.48 8.06 18.32
C GLY A 37 -4.68 7.07 17.17
N ILE A 38 -5.01 7.53 15.96
CA ILE A 38 -5.22 6.68 14.78
C ILE A 38 -3.86 6.43 14.08
N ASP A 39 -3.44 5.16 14.00
CA ASP A 39 -2.17 4.76 13.38
C ASP A 39 -2.27 4.62 11.87
N THR A 40 -2.27 5.71 11.12
CA THR A 40 -2.34 5.67 9.64
C THR A 40 -1.02 5.25 8.96
N ASP A 41 -0.02 4.73 9.70
CA ASP A 41 1.25 4.30 9.10
C ASP A 41 1.15 2.90 8.45
N THR A 42 0.07 2.15 8.72
CA THR A 42 -0.20 0.82 8.14
C THR A 42 -1.54 0.80 7.39
N LEU A 43 -1.65 -0.06 6.37
CA LEU A 43 -2.89 -0.27 5.61
C LEU A 43 -3.99 -0.92 6.46
N ASP A 44 -3.62 -1.67 7.50
CA ASP A 44 -4.56 -2.32 8.43
C ASP A 44 -5.26 -1.34 9.38
N SER A 45 -4.89 -0.06 9.33
CA SER A 45 -5.35 0.95 10.28
C SER A 45 -6.81 1.37 10.11
N ASP A 46 -7.38 1.09 8.94
CA ASP A 46 -8.76 1.43 8.63
C ASP A 46 -9.46 0.32 7.83
N THR A 47 -9.59 -0.86 8.44
CA THR A 47 -10.34 -1.99 7.87
C THR A 47 -11.85 -1.71 7.70
N LYS A 48 -12.34 -0.56 8.17
CA LYS A 48 -13.76 -0.16 8.06
C LYS A 48 -14.02 0.78 6.89
N ASN A 49 -13.04 1.58 6.46
CA ASN A 49 -13.14 2.46 5.29
C ASN A 49 -12.40 1.89 4.07
N VAL A 50 -12.39 0.56 3.90
CA VAL A 50 -12.02 -0.08 2.63
C VAL A 50 -13.32 -0.56 1.98
N GLU A 51 -13.67 0.03 0.85
CA GLU A 51 -14.73 -0.49 -0.01
C GLU A 51 -14.10 -1.52 -0.96
N GLU A 52 -14.55 -2.77 -0.87
CA GLU A 52 -14.18 -3.81 -1.83
C GLU A 52 -15.03 -3.60 -3.11
N GLU A 53 -14.39 -3.37 -4.25
CA GLU A 53 -15.06 -3.25 -5.54
C GLU A 53 -15.19 -4.65 -6.17
N GLU A 54 -16.42 -5.13 -6.34
CA GLU A 54 -16.72 -6.37 -7.06
C GLU A 54 -17.00 -6.05 -8.55
N VAL A 55 -16.23 -6.64 -9.46
CA VAL A 55 -16.43 -6.52 -10.91
C VAL A 55 -16.97 -7.85 -11.44
N GLU A 56 -18.26 -7.88 -11.78
CA GLU A 56 -18.90 -9.05 -12.39
C GLU A 56 -18.82 -8.99 -13.92
N PHE A 57 -18.43 -10.11 -14.54
CA PHE A 57 -18.40 -10.26 -15.99
C PHE A 57 -19.51 -11.21 -16.45
N PHE A 58 -20.28 -10.76 -17.44
CA PHE A 58 -21.26 -11.62 -18.10
C PHE A 58 -20.55 -12.64 -19.00
N VAL A 59 -20.64 -13.93 -18.65
CA VAL A 59 -19.94 -15.01 -19.38
C VAL A 59 -20.75 -15.52 -20.58
N LYS A 60 -22.04 -15.82 -20.40
CA LYS A 60 -22.89 -16.37 -21.47
C LYS A 60 -24.38 -16.33 -21.10
N GLU A 61 -25.24 -16.06 -22.08
CA GLU A 61 -26.69 -16.31 -22.03
C GLU A 61 -27.07 -17.41 -23.02
N GLU A 62 -28.00 -18.29 -22.66
CA GLU A 62 -28.62 -19.24 -23.59
C GLU A 62 -30.15 -19.14 -23.50
N SER A 63 -30.80 -19.02 -24.65
CA SER A 63 -32.26 -18.96 -24.78
C SER A 63 -32.77 -20.14 -25.60
N PHE A 64 -33.81 -20.81 -25.11
CA PHE A 64 -34.46 -21.92 -25.81
C PHE A 64 -35.90 -21.57 -26.16
N ILE A 65 -36.29 -21.87 -27.40
CA ILE A 65 -37.67 -21.75 -27.85
C ILE A 65 -38.37 -23.06 -27.51
N ILE A 66 -39.42 -22.99 -26.69
CA ILE A 66 -40.30 -24.12 -26.39
C ILE A 66 -41.51 -24.02 -27.33
N ASP A 67 -41.66 -25.00 -28.21
CA ASP A 67 -42.80 -25.14 -29.13
C ASP A 67 -43.80 -26.13 -28.50
N ASP A 68 -44.88 -25.61 -27.92
CA ASP A 68 -45.99 -26.42 -27.40
C ASP A 68 -46.90 -26.82 -28.57
N LYS A 69 -46.78 -28.08 -29.03
CA LYS A 69 -47.72 -28.71 -29.95
C LYS A 69 -48.77 -29.53 -29.23
#